data_AF-A0A8C3UCV8-F1
#
_entry.id   AF-A0A8C3UCV8-F1
#
_cell.length_a   1.000
_cell.length_b   1.000
_cell.length_c   1.000
_cell.angle_alpha   90.00
_cell.angle_beta   90.00
_cell.angle_gamma   90.00
#
_symmetry.space_group_name_H-M   'P 1'
#
loop_
_entity.id
_entity.type
_entity.pdbx_description
1 polymer ?
#
loop_
_entity_poly.entity_id
_entity_poly.type
_entity_poly.pdbx_seq_one_letter_code
_entity_poly.pdbx_strand_id
1 'polypeptide(L)'
;MTQNYKVVTHPVTQTLEELDNAFREFVTVLLTDKPFPLNAIQAYQVSVEFFSTFFGQCKDLFHSQETLRFLNQSGFDAILTDPFFMCGAILAHHLSLPVVFFMRGLPCNLHFSAPQSPSPLSYIPRTFSFNSDHMTFFQRVENALISLLELDYCNGLYGEALKLSSEVLQRDVSLTDLLNSAAVSIMRFDFVFEYPRPVMPNMVFIGGVNCAKEKPLPKVQNSGFFYIEKAKI
;
A
#
# COMPACT_ATOMS: atom_id res chain seq x y z
N MET A 1 26.25 16.10 -9.33
CA MET A 1 25.52 16.00 -8.05
C MET A 1 26.11 14.84 -7.30
N THR A 2 26.79 15.09 -6.19
CA THR A 2 27.24 14.04 -5.26
C THR A 2 25.99 13.41 -4.63
N GLN A 3 25.81 12.11 -4.80
CA GLN A 3 24.69 11.39 -4.17
C GLN A 3 24.99 11.25 -2.68
N ASN A 4 24.19 11.92 -1.84
CA ASN A 4 24.28 11.84 -0.37
C ASN A 4 23.57 10.59 0.18
N TYR A 5 23.59 9.47 -0.54
CA TYR A 5 22.96 8.23 -0.12
C TYR A 5 23.85 7.02 -0.42
N LYS A 6 23.79 6.02 0.45
CA LYS A 6 24.44 4.73 0.25
C LYS A 6 23.39 3.70 -0.11
N VAL A 7 23.55 3.05 -1.26
CA VAL A 7 22.72 1.91 -1.66
C VAL A 7 23.37 0.64 -1.14
N VAL A 8 22.59 -0.18 -0.44
CA VAL A 8 23.01 -1.52 -0.01
C VAL A 8 22.06 -2.51 -0.66
N THR A 9 22.64 -3.49 -1.35
CA THR A 9 21.92 -4.56 -2.03
C THR A 9 22.17 -5.86 -1.31
N HIS A 10 21.13 -6.69 -1.20
CA HIS A 10 21.25 -8.07 -0.71
C HIS A 10 20.72 -9.02 -1.79
N PRO A 11 21.22 -10.26 -1.86
CA PRO A 11 20.68 -11.25 -2.78
C PRO A 11 19.23 -11.59 -2.42
N VAL A 12 18.39 -11.70 -3.43
CA VAL A 12 16.99 -12.13 -3.33
C VAL A 12 16.78 -13.36 -4.21
N THR A 13 15.84 -14.21 -3.80
CA THR A 13 15.54 -15.48 -4.47
C THR A 13 14.62 -15.29 -5.67
N GLN A 14 13.75 -14.27 -5.65
CA GLN A 14 12.80 -13.98 -6.72
C GLN A 14 13.52 -13.36 -7.92
N THR A 15 13.27 -13.90 -9.10
CA THR A 15 13.75 -13.34 -10.36
C THR A 15 12.89 -12.15 -10.79
N LEU A 16 13.47 -11.26 -11.60
CA LEU A 16 12.70 -10.14 -12.17
C LEU A 16 11.55 -10.63 -13.06
N GLU A 17 11.75 -11.73 -13.79
CA GLU A 17 10.72 -12.33 -14.65
C GLU A 17 9.52 -12.84 -13.83
N GLU A 18 9.77 -13.49 -12.68
CA GLU A 18 8.70 -13.93 -11.78
C GLU A 18 7.89 -12.75 -11.24
N LEU A 19 8.56 -11.67 -10.82
CA LEU A 19 7.89 -10.46 -10.30
C LEU A 19 7.08 -9.75 -11.39
N ASP A 20 7.62 -9.63 -12.60
CA ASP A 20 6.94 -9.03 -13.74
C ASP A 20 5.71 -9.86 -14.15
N ASN A 21 5.82 -11.18 -14.14
CA ASN A 21 4.71 -12.09 -14.44
C ASN A 21 3.61 -11.99 -13.37
N ALA A 22 3.96 -12.03 -12.09
CA ALA A 22 3.02 -11.86 -10.99
C ALA A 22 2.29 -10.51 -11.07
N PHE A 23 3.02 -9.42 -11.38
CA PHE A 23 2.42 -8.10 -11.56
C PHE A 23 1.48 -8.03 -12.76
N ARG A 24 1.87 -8.61 -13.90
CA ARG A 24 1.03 -8.65 -15.11
C ARG A 24 -0.25 -9.44 -14.87
N GLU A 25 -0.17 -10.58 -14.21
CA GLU A 25 -1.33 -11.39 -13.89
C GLU A 25 -2.27 -10.64 -12.93
N PHE A 26 -1.73 -10.06 -11.86
CA PHE A 26 -2.47 -9.24 -10.91
C PHE A 26 -3.24 -8.11 -11.61
N VAL A 27 -2.56 -7.31 -12.43
CA VAL A 27 -3.18 -6.22 -13.19
C VAL A 27 -4.22 -6.76 -14.18
N THR A 28 -3.93 -7.84 -14.90
CA THR A 28 -4.84 -8.41 -15.89
C THR A 28 -6.13 -8.89 -15.24
N VAL A 29 -6.04 -9.62 -14.14
CA VAL A 29 -7.21 -10.14 -13.43
C VAL A 29 -8.04 -9.00 -12.83
N LEU A 30 -7.41 -8.01 -12.19
CA LEU A 30 -8.14 -6.88 -11.60
C LEU A 30 -8.80 -5.96 -12.62
N LEU A 31 -8.26 -5.87 -13.84
CA LEU A 31 -8.84 -5.07 -14.93
C LEU A 31 -9.82 -5.87 -15.81
N THR A 32 -9.92 -7.18 -15.62
CA THR A 32 -10.83 -8.03 -16.41
C THR A 32 -12.16 -8.17 -15.70
N ASP A 33 -13.23 -7.63 -16.29
CA ASP A 33 -14.57 -7.80 -15.76
C ASP A 33 -15.05 -9.25 -15.90
N LYS A 34 -15.42 -9.84 -14.76
CA LYS A 34 -16.06 -11.15 -14.65
C LYS A 34 -17.33 -11.03 -13.79
N PRO A 35 -18.32 -11.93 -13.96
CA PRO A 35 -19.49 -11.94 -13.10
C PRO A 35 -19.12 -12.30 -11.66
N PHE A 36 -19.86 -11.76 -10.70
CA PHE A 36 -19.83 -12.21 -9.32
C PHE A 36 -20.37 -13.66 -9.22
N PRO A 37 -19.77 -14.56 -8.41
CA PRO A 37 -18.67 -14.32 -7.47
C PRO A 37 -17.26 -14.55 -8.04
N LEU A 38 -17.13 -15.02 -9.29
CA LEU A 38 -15.85 -15.42 -9.87
C LEU A 38 -14.83 -14.28 -9.88
N ASN A 39 -15.28 -13.05 -10.14
CA ASN A 39 -14.41 -11.88 -10.11
C ASN A 39 -13.78 -11.67 -8.72
N ALA A 40 -14.58 -11.67 -7.66
CA ALA A 40 -14.10 -11.46 -6.29
C ALA A 40 -13.14 -12.57 -5.83
N ILE A 41 -13.44 -13.83 -6.16
CA ILE A 41 -12.60 -14.97 -5.79
C ILE A 41 -11.26 -14.91 -6.51
N GLN A 42 -11.27 -14.68 -7.82
CA GLN A 42 -10.02 -14.61 -8.61
C GLN A 42 -9.19 -13.38 -8.24
N ALA A 43 -9.83 -12.23 -8.04
CA ALA A 43 -9.17 -11.03 -7.55
C ALA A 43 -8.50 -11.27 -6.19
N TYR A 44 -9.15 -11.99 -5.28
CA TYR A 44 -8.54 -12.36 -4.01
C TYR A 44 -7.35 -13.30 -4.18
N GLN A 45 -7.52 -14.40 -4.94
CA GLN A 45 -6.48 -15.40 -5.15
C GLN A 45 -5.22 -14.79 -5.78
N VAL A 46 -5.38 -13.99 -6.84
CA VAL A 46 -4.25 -13.33 -7.49
C VAL A 46 -3.61 -12.27 -6.58
N SER A 47 -4.40 -11.61 -5.71
CA SER A 47 -3.86 -10.67 -4.74
C SER A 47 -3.02 -11.38 -3.68
N VAL A 48 -3.50 -12.49 -3.13
CA VAL A 48 -2.73 -13.29 -2.16
C VAL A 48 -1.41 -13.75 -2.78
N GLU A 49 -1.45 -14.28 -4.00
CA GLU A 49 -0.24 -14.70 -4.71
C GLU A 49 0.71 -13.52 -4.94
N PHE A 50 0.21 -12.40 -5.48
CA PHE A 50 0.99 -11.20 -5.73
C PHE A 50 1.69 -10.68 -4.47
N PHE A 51 0.96 -10.56 -3.35
CA PHE A 51 1.54 -10.13 -2.08
C PHE A 51 2.56 -11.13 -1.55
N SER A 52 2.30 -12.43 -1.65
CA SER A 52 3.22 -13.50 -1.24
C SER A 52 4.52 -13.48 -2.06
N THR A 53 4.44 -13.40 -3.38
CA THR A 53 5.60 -13.38 -4.30
C THR A 53 6.50 -12.18 -3.98
N PHE A 54 5.94 -10.97 -3.91
CA PHE A 54 6.71 -9.76 -3.62
C PHE A 54 7.24 -9.75 -2.18
N PHE A 55 6.48 -10.27 -1.22
CA PHE A 55 6.94 -10.38 0.17
C PHE A 55 8.11 -11.34 0.35
N GLY A 56 8.32 -12.27 -0.58
CA GLY A 56 9.46 -13.18 -0.55
C GLY A 56 10.83 -12.48 -0.45
N GLN A 57 10.97 -11.30 -1.08
CA GLN A 57 12.19 -10.49 -0.96
C GLN A 57 12.45 -10.04 0.49
N CYS A 58 11.38 -9.83 1.26
CA CYS A 58 11.50 -9.49 2.67
C CYS A 58 12.04 -10.66 3.50
N LYS A 59 11.63 -11.90 3.19
CA LYS A 59 12.15 -13.08 3.87
C LYS A 59 13.66 -13.20 3.66
N ASP A 60 14.12 -12.95 2.43
CA ASP A 60 15.54 -12.97 2.10
C ASP A 60 16.33 -11.86 2.83
N LEU A 61 15.76 -10.66 2.98
CA LEU A 61 16.33 -9.61 3.83
C LEU A 61 16.53 -10.10 5.26
N PHE A 62 15.53 -10.75 5.86
CA PHE A 62 15.61 -11.26 7.24
C PHE A 62 16.55 -12.48 7.38
N HIS A 63 16.80 -13.22 6.31
CA HIS A 63 17.85 -14.25 6.26
C HIS A 63 19.26 -13.66 6.09
N SER A 64 19.39 -12.45 5.55
CA SER A 64 20.67 -11.77 5.34
C SER A 64 21.22 -11.15 6.63
N GLN A 65 21.91 -11.98 7.44
CA GLN A 65 22.53 -11.51 8.68
C GLN A 65 23.52 -10.36 8.48
N GLU A 66 24.25 -10.34 7.36
CA GLU A 66 25.17 -9.26 7.03
C GLU A 66 24.43 -7.92 6.88
N THR A 67 23.33 -7.91 6.13
CA THR A 67 22.52 -6.72 5.90
C THR A 67 21.87 -6.24 7.19
N LEU A 68 21.28 -7.14 7.99
CA LEU A 68 20.67 -6.77 9.27
C LEU A 68 21.71 -6.20 10.26
N ARG A 69 22.91 -6.77 10.33
CA ARG A 69 24.00 -6.24 11.17
C ARG A 69 24.43 -4.85 10.69
N PHE A 70 24.58 -4.67 9.37
CA PHE A 70 24.91 -3.36 8.80
C PHE A 70 23.86 -2.32 9.16
N LEU A 71 22.57 -2.62 8.99
CA LEU A 71 21.47 -1.71 9.31
C LEU A 71 21.46 -1.34 10.80
N ASN A 72 21.62 -2.33 11.68
CA ASN A 72 21.66 -2.10 13.13
C ASN A 72 22.86 -1.24 13.57
N GLN A 73 24.03 -1.45 12.97
CA GLN A 73 25.25 -0.70 13.29
C GLN A 73 25.31 0.70 12.66
N SER A 74 24.47 0.98 11.67
CA SER A 74 24.50 2.25 10.94
C SER A 74 23.98 3.44 11.76
N GLY A 75 23.30 3.19 12.88
CA GLY A 75 22.82 4.26 13.77
C GLY A 75 21.76 5.16 13.13
N PHE A 76 20.87 4.59 12.31
CA PHE A 76 19.75 5.34 11.73
C PHE A 76 18.74 5.73 12.80
N ASP A 77 18.20 6.95 12.71
CA ASP A 77 17.20 7.46 13.66
C ASP A 77 15.75 7.08 13.29
N ALA A 78 15.50 6.71 12.03
CA ALA A 78 14.16 6.38 11.53
C ALA A 78 14.22 5.55 10.23
N ILE A 79 13.11 4.89 9.91
CA ILE A 79 12.92 4.17 8.64
C ILE A 79 11.85 4.87 7.80
N LEU A 80 12.18 5.22 6.56
CA LEU A 80 11.20 5.67 5.56
C LEU A 80 10.85 4.49 4.64
N THR A 81 9.57 4.11 4.57
CA THR A 81 9.16 2.93 3.78
C THR A 81 7.73 3.04 3.24
N ASP A 82 7.44 2.37 2.13
CA ASP A 82 6.06 2.10 1.72
C ASP A 82 5.58 0.81 2.43
N PRO A 83 4.57 0.88 3.31
CA PRO A 83 4.06 -0.26 4.07
C PRO A 83 3.23 -1.24 3.22
N PHE A 84 3.08 -1.03 1.90
CA PHE A 84 2.21 -1.86 1.06
C PHE A 84 2.46 -3.37 1.22
N PHE A 85 3.73 -3.80 1.29
CA PHE A 85 4.12 -5.20 1.54
C PHE A 85 4.53 -5.49 3.00
N MET A 86 4.31 -4.58 3.95
CA MET A 86 4.64 -4.70 5.38
C MET A 86 6.13 -4.86 5.75
N CYS A 87 7.03 -5.16 4.81
CA CYS A 87 8.43 -5.48 5.11
C CYS A 87 9.15 -4.39 5.91
N GLY A 88 9.04 -3.13 5.47
CA GLY A 88 9.68 -2.01 6.17
C GLY A 88 9.08 -1.74 7.55
N ALA A 89 7.79 -2.03 7.75
CA ALA A 89 7.17 -1.95 9.06
C ALA A 89 7.75 -3.03 10.00
N ILE A 90 7.86 -4.28 9.53
CA ILE A 90 8.47 -5.38 10.30
C ILE A 90 9.92 -5.04 10.65
N LEU A 91 10.69 -4.51 9.70
CA LEU A 91 12.08 -4.09 9.92
C LEU A 91 12.18 -2.97 10.97
N ALA A 92 11.26 -2.01 10.97
CA ALA A 92 11.23 -0.94 11.96
C ALA A 92 11.00 -1.48 13.37
N HIS A 93 10.06 -2.41 13.54
CA HIS A 93 9.84 -3.09 14.81
C HIS A 93 11.06 -3.91 15.23
N HIS A 94 11.69 -4.64 14.30
CA HIS A 94 12.89 -5.44 14.59
C HIS A 94 14.07 -4.57 15.07
N LEU A 95 14.30 -3.42 14.43
CA LEU A 95 15.36 -2.48 14.79
C LEU A 95 14.99 -1.52 15.91
N SER A 96 13.73 -1.57 16.40
CA SER A 96 13.19 -0.62 17.39
C SER A 96 13.33 0.84 16.96
N LEU A 97 13.11 1.12 15.67
CA LEU A 97 13.19 2.47 15.09
C LEU A 97 11.81 3.05 14.78
N PRO A 98 11.60 4.37 14.92
CA PRO A 98 10.39 5.01 14.47
C PRO A 98 10.27 4.89 12.94
N VAL A 99 9.06 4.62 12.47
CA VAL A 99 8.78 4.45 11.04
C VAL A 99 7.98 5.63 10.48
N VAL A 100 8.41 6.10 9.33
CA VAL A 100 7.70 7.06 8.48
C VAL A 100 7.16 6.30 7.28
N PHE A 101 5.84 6.24 7.15
CA PHE A 101 5.21 5.60 6.01
C PHE A 101 5.08 6.58 4.84
N PHE A 102 5.40 6.11 3.64
CA PHE A 102 5.23 6.84 2.39
C PHE A 102 4.29 6.05 1.48
N MET A 103 2.99 6.30 1.58
CA MET A 103 1.95 5.43 1.00
C MET A 103 0.85 6.18 0.27
N ARG A 104 0.24 5.54 -0.74
CA ARG A 104 -1.00 6.04 -1.37
C ARG A 104 -2.25 5.56 -0.64
N GLY A 105 -2.17 4.40 -0.01
CA GLY A 105 -3.28 3.72 0.64
C GLY A 105 -2.95 2.24 0.84
N LEU A 106 -3.76 1.57 1.64
CA LEU A 106 -3.64 0.14 1.94
C LEU A 106 -5.01 -0.54 1.76
N PRO A 107 -5.02 -1.83 1.37
CA PRO A 107 -6.21 -2.67 1.40
C PRO A 107 -6.96 -2.58 2.74
N CYS A 108 -8.28 -2.85 2.70
CA CYS A 108 -9.16 -2.85 3.88
C CYS A 108 -9.11 -1.57 4.73
N ASN A 109 -8.75 -0.42 4.13
CA ASN A 109 -8.65 0.87 4.81
C ASN A 109 -7.66 0.85 6.00
N LEU A 110 -6.67 -0.05 5.98
CA LEU A 110 -5.73 -0.25 7.08
C LEU A 110 -4.99 1.03 7.48
N HIS A 111 -4.68 1.87 6.51
CA HIS A 111 -4.02 3.17 6.70
C HIS A 111 -4.84 4.19 7.51
N PHE A 112 -6.14 3.98 7.70
CA PHE A 112 -6.98 4.76 8.60
C PHE A 112 -7.41 3.97 9.84
N SER A 113 -7.72 2.68 9.71
CA SER A 113 -8.16 1.87 10.85
C SER A 113 -7.03 1.60 11.85
N ALA A 114 -5.81 1.33 11.40
CA ALA A 114 -4.67 1.07 12.28
C ALA A 114 -4.31 2.26 13.19
N PRO A 115 -4.19 3.51 12.68
CA PRO A 115 -4.01 4.68 13.53
C PRO A 115 -5.31 5.13 14.24
N GLN A 116 -6.40 4.35 14.16
CA GLN A 116 -7.69 4.64 14.80
C GLN A 116 -8.37 5.93 14.31
N SER A 117 -8.16 6.30 13.05
CA SER A 117 -8.90 7.40 12.42
C SER A 117 -10.37 7.00 12.23
N PRO A 118 -11.34 7.84 12.64
CA PRO A 118 -12.76 7.57 12.42
C PRO A 118 -13.08 7.31 10.95
N SER A 119 -13.78 6.21 10.68
CA SER A 119 -14.22 5.87 9.32
C SER A 119 -15.68 5.40 9.30
N PRO A 120 -16.67 6.30 9.48
CA PRO A 120 -18.07 5.88 9.64
C PRO A 120 -18.65 5.20 8.40
N LEU A 121 -19.11 3.96 8.57
CA LEU A 121 -19.66 3.11 7.51
C LEU A 121 -20.97 3.63 6.93
N SER A 122 -21.57 4.65 7.55
CA SER A 122 -22.83 5.23 7.10
C SER A 122 -22.67 6.16 5.90
N TYR A 123 -21.49 6.74 5.69
CA TYR A 123 -21.22 7.67 4.57
C TYR A 123 -19.83 7.50 3.94
N ILE A 124 -18.98 6.61 4.49
CA ILE A 124 -17.71 6.26 3.86
C ILE A 124 -17.86 4.87 3.23
N PRO A 125 -17.92 4.78 1.90
CA PRO A 125 -18.03 3.50 1.22
C PRO A 125 -16.72 2.71 1.37
N ARG A 126 -16.86 1.40 1.60
CA ARG A 126 -15.77 0.42 1.57
C ARG A 126 -15.39 0.14 0.13
N THR A 127 -14.14 -0.19 -0.08
CA THR A 127 -13.65 -0.68 -1.37
C THR A 127 -14.49 -1.88 -1.80
N PHE A 128 -14.73 -2.03 -3.10
CA PHE A 128 -15.61 -3.05 -3.72
C PHE A 128 -17.12 -2.87 -3.53
N SER A 129 -17.59 -1.95 -2.68
CA SER A 129 -19.02 -1.62 -2.64
C SER A 129 -19.49 -0.80 -3.85
N PHE A 130 -18.56 -0.08 -4.50
CA PHE A 130 -18.84 0.89 -5.58
C PHE A 130 -19.90 1.95 -5.23
N ASN A 131 -20.19 2.11 -3.93
CA ASN A 131 -21.12 3.09 -3.42
C ASN A 131 -20.45 4.48 -3.34
N SER A 132 -21.28 5.53 -3.31
CA SER A 132 -20.84 6.90 -3.00
C SER A 132 -21.01 7.21 -1.51
N ASP A 133 -20.73 8.43 -1.08
CA ASP A 133 -21.08 8.93 0.26
C ASP A 133 -22.59 9.10 0.48
N HIS A 134 -23.37 9.13 -0.61
CA HIS A 134 -24.82 9.13 -0.59
C HIS A 134 -25.40 7.72 -0.71
N MET A 135 -25.38 6.98 0.40
CA MET A 135 -25.94 5.61 0.48
C MET A 135 -27.37 5.56 1.01
N THR A 136 -28.21 4.75 0.36
CA THR A 136 -29.49 4.26 0.88
C THR A 136 -29.29 3.36 2.10
N PHE A 137 -30.38 3.03 2.82
CA PHE A 137 -30.31 2.11 3.96
C PHE A 137 -29.67 0.77 3.59
N PHE A 138 -30.08 0.15 2.47
CA PHE A 138 -29.54 -1.14 2.05
C PHE A 138 -28.07 -1.08 1.62
N GLN A 139 -27.65 0.01 0.96
CA GLN A 139 -26.23 0.22 0.65
C GLN A 139 -25.39 0.39 1.91
N ARG A 140 -25.93 1.02 2.98
CA ARG A 140 -25.24 1.10 4.28
C ARG A 140 -25.11 -0.27 4.95
N VAL A 141 -26.14 -1.11 4.82
CA VAL A 141 -26.10 -2.50 5.32
C VAL A 141 -25.05 -3.31 4.57
N GLU A 142 -25.04 -3.25 3.24
CA GLU A 142 -24.00 -3.86 2.40
C GLU A 142 -22.60 -3.37 2.80
N ASN A 143 -22.43 -2.06 2.95
CA ASN A 143 -21.16 -1.45 3.34
C ASN A 143 -20.66 -1.95 4.70
N ALA A 144 -21.58 -2.13 5.66
CA ALA A 144 -21.26 -2.69 6.96
C ALA A 144 -20.86 -4.18 6.88
N LEU A 145 -21.54 -4.97 6.04
CA LEU A 145 -21.18 -6.37 5.80
C LEU A 145 -19.79 -6.50 5.17
N ILE A 146 -19.47 -5.67 4.17
CA ILE A 146 -18.12 -5.64 3.58
C ILE A 146 -17.09 -5.31 4.66
N SER A 147 -17.36 -4.30 5.48
CA SER A 147 -16.43 -3.89 6.55
C SER A 147 -16.14 -5.00 7.56
N LEU A 148 -17.10 -5.88 7.83
CA LEU A 148 -16.91 -7.01 8.75
C LEU A 148 -16.03 -8.10 8.13
N LEU A 149 -16.18 -8.36 6.83
CA LEU A 149 -15.46 -9.41 6.10
C LEU A 149 -14.02 -9.01 5.75
N GLU A 150 -13.74 -7.71 5.65
CA GLU A 150 -12.42 -7.19 5.28
C GLU A 150 -11.30 -7.57 6.25
N LEU A 151 -11.58 -7.77 7.54
CA LEU A 151 -10.55 -8.14 8.51
C LEU A 151 -9.93 -9.51 8.17
N ASP A 152 -10.78 -10.51 7.96
CA ASP A 152 -10.34 -11.86 7.59
C ASP A 152 -9.71 -11.86 6.20
N TYR A 153 -10.29 -11.10 5.26
CA TYR A 153 -9.72 -10.91 3.93
C TYR A 153 -8.29 -10.37 3.98
N CYS A 154 -8.04 -9.30 4.75
CA CYS A 154 -6.72 -8.70 4.83
C CYS A 154 -5.72 -9.53 5.63
N ASN A 155 -6.16 -10.26 6.66
CA ASN A 155 -5.28 -11.20 7.35
C ASN A 155 -4.80 -12.32 6.41
N GLY A 156 -5.67 -12.81 5.52
CA GLY A 156 -5.28 -13.75 4.48
C GLY A 156 -4.32 -13.14 3.45
N LEU A 157 -4.61 -11.92 2.98
CA LEU A 157 -3.77 -11.19 2.03
C LEU A 157 -2.34 -10.97 2.55
N TYR A 158 -2.20 -10.67 3.84
CA TYR A 158 -0.93 -10.39 4.51
C TYR A 158 -0.40 -11.58 5.32
N GLY A 159 -0.91 -12.80 5.10
CA GLY A 159 -0.63 -13.96 5.95
C GLY A 159 0.87 -14.26 6.11
N GLU A 160 1.63 -14.22 5.02
CA GLU A 160 3.08 -14.43 5.04
C GLU A 160 3.83 -13.34 5.82
N ALA A 161 3.35 -12.09 5.75
CA ALA A 161 3.91 -10.99 6.51
C ALA A 161 3.63 -11.11 8.01
N LEU A 162 2.40 -11.49 8.37
CA LEU A 162 2.02 -11.74 9.77
C LEU A 162 2.82 -12.90 10.37
N LYS A 163 2.99 -13.99 9.61
CA LYS A 163 3.81 -15.13 10.01
C LYS A 163 5.26 -14.73 10.28
N LEU A 164 5.92 -14.08 9.30
CA LEU A 164 7.29 -13.63 9.47
C LEU A 164 7.42 -12.64 10.62
N SER A 165 6.48 -11.70 10.76
CA SER A 165 6.52 -10.72 11.85
C SER A 165 6.43 -11.38 13.22
N SER A 166 5.61 -12.42 13.37
CA SER A 166 5.48 -13.14 14.63
C SER A 166 6.75 -13.94 14.97
N GLU A 167 7.38 -14.54 13.95
CA GLU A 167 8.68 -15.22 14.08
C GLU A 167 9.81 -14.25 14.44
N VAL A 168 9.88 -13.08 13.78
CA VAL A 168 10.94 -12.09 14.02
C VAL A 168 10.79 -11.39 15.36
N LEU A 169 9.55 -11.04 15.74
CA LEU A 169 9.26 -10.29 16.97
C LEU A 169 8.98 -11.19 18.18
N GLN A 170 8.95 -12.52 17.99
CA GLN A 170 8.78 -13.52 19.05
C GLN A 170 7.50 -13.32 19.88
N ARG A 171 6.41 -12.90 19.22
CA ARG A 171 5.08 -12.70 19.80
C ARG A 171 4.02 -12.75 18.71
N ASP A 172 2.76 -12.91 19.09
CA ASP A 172 1.66 -12.72 18.14
C ASP A 172 1.60 -11.25 17.71
N VAL A 173 1.47 -11.03 16.41
CA VAL A 173 1.45 -9.71 15.78
C VAL A 173 0.23 -9.59 14.88
N SER A 174 -0.53 -8.51 15.04
CA SER A 174 -1.63 -8.14 14.14
C SER A 174 -1.17 -7.08 13.11
N LEU A 175 -1.95 -6.90 12.03
CA LEU A 175 -1.71 -5.82 11.06
C LEU A 175 -1.74 -4.44 11.72
N THR A 176 -2.63 -4.27 12.70
CA THR A 176 -2.71 -3.04 13.49
C THR A 176 -1.44 -2.79 14.30
N ASP A 177 -0.83 -3.82 14.89
CA ASP A 177 0.42 -3.66 15.65
C ASP A 177 1.57 -3.15 14.77
N LEU A 178 1.65 -3.66 13.53
CA LEU A 178 2.65 -3.22 12.57
C LEU A 178 2.44 -1.76 12.17
N LEU A 179 1.20 -1.39 11.83
CA LEU A 179 0.88 -0.11 11.21
C LEU A 179 0.63 1.03 12.20
N ASN A 180 0.13 0.75 13.40
CA ASN A 180 -0.13 1.76 14.43
C ASN A 180 1.17 2.37 15.01
N SER A 181 2.33 1.76 14.72
CA SER A 181 3.65 2.24 15.12
C SER A 181 4.18 3.45 14.32
N ALA A 182 3.43 3.91 13.31
CA ALA A 182 3.85 4.99 12.43
C ALA A 182 4.05 6.31 13.20
N ALA A 183 5.27 6.84 13.19
CA ALA A 183 5.56 8.17 13.71
C ALA A 183 4.93 9.26 12.84
N VAL A 184 5.03 9.10 11.51
CA VAL A 184 4.40 9.97 10.51
C VAL A 184 3.93 9.12 9.33
N SER A 185 2.72 9.38 8.84
CA SER A 185 2.19 8.80 7.61
C SER A 185 2.10 9.86 6.52
N ILE A 186 3.03 9.83 5.57
CA ILE A 186 3.05 10.68 4.39
C ILE A 186 2.14 10.05 3.33
N MET A 187 0.97 10.66 3.14
CA MET A 187 -0.08 10.21 2.24
C MET A 187 0.13 10.82 0.86
N ARG A 188 0.39 9.98 -0.16
CA ARG A 188 0.67 10.36 -1.56
C ARG A 188 -0.57 10.80 -2.34
N PHE A 189 -1.45 11.56 -1.69
CA PHE A 189 -2.67 12.10 -2.26
C PHE A 189 -3.14 13.34 -1.50
N ASP A 190 -4.04 14.08 -2.11
CA ASP A 190 -4.69 15.23 -1.49
C ASP A 190 -6.01 14.84 -0.84
N PHE A 191 -6.34 15.46 0.30
CA PHE A 191 -7.60 15.21 1.00
C PHE A 191 -8.83 15.53 0.14
N VAL A 192 -8.70 16.36 -0.90
CA VAL A 192 -9.79 16.66 -1.85
C VAL A 192 -10.28 15.43 -2.62
N PHE A 193 -9.44 14.39 -2.77
CA PHE A 193 -9.82 13.15 -3.46
C PHE A 193 -10.39 12.07 -2.53
N GLU A 194 -10.55 12.37 -1.25
CA GLU A 194 -11.07 11.44 -0.25
C GLU A 194 -12.41 11.90 0.33
N TYR A 195 -13.16 10.95 0.87
CA TYR A 195 -14.38 11.26 1.63
C TYR A 195 -14.05 12.03 2.91
N PRO A 196 -14.90 13.02 3.30
CA PRO A 196 -14.63 13.87 4.44
C PRO A 196 -14.66 13.06 5.74
N ARG A 197 -13.49 12.93 6.39
CA ARG A 197 -13.35 12.27 7.69
C ARG A 197 -12.25 12.91 8.54
N PRO A 198 -12.35 12.81 9.88
CA PRO A 198 -11.23 13.12 10.74
C PRO A 198 -10.05 12.17 10.47
N VAL A 199 -8.84 12.70 10.57
CA VAL A 199 -7.58 11.98 10.36
C VAL A 199 -6.65 12.24 11.53
N MET A 200 -5.71 11.34 11.78
CA MET A 200 -4.77 11.53 12.88
C MET A 200 -3.77 12.66 12.59
N PRO A 201 -3.30 13.40 13.62
CA PRO A 201 -2.37 14.52 13.43
C PRO A 201 -1.02 14.14 12.78
N ASN A 202 -0.64 12.87 12.85
CA ASN A 202 0.57 12.34 12.22
C ASN A 202 0.39 11.96 10.74
N MET A 203 -0.80 12.18 10.15
CA MET A 203 -1.06 11.96 8.72
C MET A 203 -0.87 13.25 7.94
N VAL A 204 0.08 13.24 6.99
CA VAL A 204 0.46 14.41 6.17
C VAL A 204 0.14 14.14 4.71
N PHE A 205 -0.75 14.92 4.11
CA PHE A 205 -1.19 14.77 2.72
C PHE A 205 -0.28 15.57 1.78
N ILE A 206 0.31 14.89 0.79
CA ILE A 206 1.24 15.47 -0.19
C ILE A 206 0.73 15.25 -1.62
N GLY A 207 -0.41 15.84 -1.95
CA GLY A 207 -0.94 15.85 -3.32
C GLY A 207 0.04 16.47 -4.32
N GLY A 208 -0.08 16.09 -5.61
CA GLY A 208 0.65 16.75 -6.70
C GLY A 208 2.15 16.47 -6.80
N VAL A 209 2.72 15.57 -5.98
CA VAL A 209 4.17 15.27 -6.01
C VAL A 209 4.66 14.60 -7.29
N ASN A 210 3.76 13.99 -8.08
CA ASN A 210 4.09 13.39 -9.37
C ASN A 210 4.03 14.39 -10.54
N CYS A 211 3.63 15.64 -10.30
CA CYS A 211 3.56 16.65 -11.36
C CYS A 211 4.97 17.10 -11.77
N ALA A 212 5.30 16.95 -13.05
CA ALA A 212 6.51 17.56 -13.61
C ALA A 212 6.39 19.08 -13.57
N LYS A 213 7.52 19.79 -13.45
CA LYS A 213 7.56 21.24 -13.69
C LYS A 213 6.95 21.53 -15.05
N GLU A 214 6.07 22.54 -15.12
CA GLU A 214 5.44 22.98 -16.36
C GLU A 214 6.50 23.11 -17.46
N LYS A 215 6.35 22.28 -18.50
CA LYS A 215 7.03 22.53 -19.78
C LYS A 215 6.07 23.38 -20.61
N PRO A 216 6.57 24.42 -21.31
CA PRO A 216 5.72 25.16 -22.23
C PRO A 216 5.09 24.19 -23.22
N LEU A 217 3.77 24.28 -23.38
CA LEU A 217 3.04 23.49 -24.37
C LEU A 217 3.71 23.68 -25.74
N PRO A 218 3.93 22.61 -26.52
CA PRO A 218 4.43 22.73 -27.88
C PRO A 218 3.54 23.73 -28.63
N LYS A 219 4.13 24.79 -29.21
CA LYS A 219 3.37 25.69 -30.08
C LYS A 219 2.81 24.82 -31.20
N VAL A 220 1.48 24.84 -31.37
CA VAL A 220 0.78 24.10 -32.42
C VAL A 220 1.46 24.39 -33.75
N GLN A 221 2.24 23.42 -34.24
CA GLN A 221 2.75 23.43 -35.60
C GLN A 221 1.67 22.78 -36.45
N ASN A 222 1.03 23.57 -37.30
CA ASN A 222 0.07 23.12 -38.31
C ASN A 222 0.77 22.14 -39.26
N SER A 223 0.73 20.86 -38.92
CA SER A 223 0.96 19.75 -39.83
C SER A 223 0.05 18.62 -39.37
N GLY A 224 -0.99 18.38 -40.16
CA GLY A 224 -2.12 17.53 -39.80
C GLY A 224 -1.70 16.12 -39.43
N PHE A 225 -1.70 15.84 -38.13
CA PHE A 225 -1.98 14.54 -37.54
C PHE A 225 -2.69 14.84 -36.22
N PHE A 226 -3.94 14.38 -36.09
CA PHE A 226 -4.72 14.53 -34.88
C PHE A 226 -4.07 13.73 -33.74
N TYR A 227 -3.24 14.37 -32.92
CA TYR A 227 -2.98 13.94 -31.55
C TYR A 227 -4.06 14.55 -30.67
N ILE A 228 -5.03 13.74 -30.27
CA ILE A 228 -5.91 14.10 -29.16
C ILE A 228 -5.15 13.74 -27.87
N GLU A 229 -4.26 14.62 -27.43
CA GLU A 229 -3.85 14.65 -26.04
C GLU A 229 -4.89 15.49 -25.29
N LYS A 230 -5.97 14.85 -24.84
CA LYS A 230 -6.84 15.46 -23.84
C LYS A 230 -6.20 15.27 -22.48
N ALA A 231 -5.27 16.16 -22.14
CA ALA A 231 -5.11 16.58 -20.76
C ALA A 231 -6.24 17.57 -20.48
N LYS A 232 -7.25 17.13 -19.73
CA LYS A 232 -8.20 18.04 -19.09
C LYS A 232 -8.42 17.54 -17.68
N ILE A 233 -8.15 18.41 -16.72
CA ILE A 233 -8.53 18.31 -15.31
C ILE A 233 -10.02 17.98 -15.23
#